data_AF-A0A920P6U6-F1
#
_entry.id   AF-A0A920P6U6-F1
#
_cell.length_a   1.000
_cell.length_b   1.000
_cell.length_c   1.000
_cell.angle_alpha   90.00
_cell.angle_beta   90.00
_cell.angle_gamma   90.00
#
_symmetry.space_group_name_H-M   'P 1'
#
loop_
_entity.id
_entity.type
_entity.pdbx_description
1 polymer ?
#
loop_
_entity_poly.entity_id
_entity_poly.type
_entity_poly.pdbx_seq_one_letter_code
_entity_poly.pdbx_strand_id
1 'polypeptide(L)'
;MLFPVDCIVAKELREGAPHRAVPSTAVGHDDMVLDIGPETASAFREVIDSARTILWNGPMGVFETPPFGVGTIDVAHSVADVCDRGALVVVGGGDSAMAADLAGVTSRLTHVSSGGGASLAFLAGKTLPGVDSLSDKE
;
A
#
# COMPACT_ATOMS: atom_id res chain seq x y z
N MET A 1 9.67 10.14 -8.72
CA MET A 1 8.24 9.87 -8.45
C MET A 1 7.76 8.92 -9.52
N LEU A 2 7.04 7.87 -9.12
CA LEU A 2 6.49 6.87 -10.03
C LEU A 2 4.97 6.91 -9.88
N PHE A 3 4.25 7.00 -11.00
CA PHE A 3 2.79 7.06 -11.04
C PHE A 3 2.23 5.88 -11.83
N PRO A 4 0.99 5.44 -11.56
CA PRO A 4 0.34 4.39 -12.34
C PRO A 4 0.24 4.70 -13.83
N VAL A 5 0.65 3.74 -14.65
CA VAL A 5 0.56 3.81 -16.13
C VAL A 5 -0.70 3.12 -16.66
N ASP A 6 -1.27 2.23 -15.85
CA ASP A 6 -2.52 1.53 -16.10
C ASP A 6 -3.29 1.32 -14.79
N CYS A 7 -4.59 1.06 -14.92
CA CYS A 7 -5.49 0.90 -13.79
C CYS A 7 -6.62 -0.09 -14.10
N ILE A 8 -7.17 -0.68 -13.05
CA ILE A 8 -8.41 -1.45 -13.12
C ILE A 8 -9.58 -0.49 -12.96
N VAL A 9 -10.47 -0.52 -13.94
CA VAL A 9 -11.70 0.29 -13.94
C VAL A 9 -12.95 -0.57 -13.94
N ALA A 10 -13.99 -0.07 -13.26
CA ALA A 10 -15.34 -0.63 -13.31
C ALA A 10 -16.39 0.49 -13.36
N LYS A 11 -17.65 0.13 -13.64
CA LYS A 11 -18.79 1.08 -13.62
C LYS A 11 -19.44 1.22 -12.24
N GLU A 12 -19.15 0.28 -11.35
CA GLU A 12 -19.69 0.24 -10.00
C GLU A 12 -18.66 -0.39 -9.05
N LEU A 13 -18.67 0.04 -7.79
CA LEU A 13 -17.92 -0.63 -6.72
C LEU A 13 -18.82 -1.70 -6.09
N ARG A 14 -18.71 -2.92 -6.59
CA ARG A 14 -19.42 -4.09 -6.07
C ARG A 14 -18.59 -5.34 -6.30
N GLU A 15 -18.72 -6.32 -5.39
CA GLU A 15 -18.07 -7.61 -5.53
C GLU A 15 -18.40 -8.28 -6.88
N GLY A 16 -17.37 -8.72 -7.59
CA GLY A 16 -17.51 -9.40 -8.88
C GLY A 16 -18.05 -8.50 -10.02
N ALA A 17 -18.02 -7.18 -9.86
CA ALA A 17 -18.42 -6.27 -10.93
C ALA A 17 -17.53 -6.48 -12.18
N PRO A 18 -18.10 -6.42 -13.40
CA PRO A 18 -17.33 -6.42 -14.63
C PRO A 18 -16.30 -5.28 -14.62
N HIS A 19 -15.05 -5.63 -14.86
CA HIS A 19 -13.92 -4.72 -14.79
C HIS A 19 -12.95 -5.00 -15.93
N ARG A 20 -12.08 -4.03 -16.18
CA ARG A 20 -11.04 -4.15 -17.22
C ARG A 20 -9.81 -3.33 -16.82
N ALA A 21 -8.64 -3.80 -17.23
CA ALA A 21 -7.43 -2.99 -17.21
C ALA A 21 -7.45 -2.01 -18.39
N VAL A 22 -7.09 -0.75 -18.14
CA VAL A 22 -6.91 0.27 -19.17
C VAL A 22 -5.65 1.08 -18.88
N PRO A 23 -4.96 1.60 -19.90
CA PRO A 23 -3.97 2.65 -19.69
C PRO A 23 -4.58 3.83 -18.94
N SER A 24 -3.80 4.51 -18.10
CA SER A 24 -4.25 5.69 -17.34
C SER A 24 -4.76 6.81 -18.25
N THR A 25 -4.33 6.85 -19.52
CA THR A 25 -4.80 7.80 -20.54
C THR A 25 -6.11 7.41 -21.22
N ALA A 26 -6.67 6.23 -20.91
CA ALA A 26 -7.85 5.66 -21.55
C ALA A 26 -8.99 5.39 -20.55
N VAL A 27 -8.95 6.03 -19.38
CA VAL A 27 -10.05 6.02 -18.41
C VAL A 27 -11.23 6.79 -18.99
N GLY A 28 -12.38 6.14 -19.10
CA GLY A 28 -13.61 6.74 -19.59
C GLY A 28 -14.25 7.67 -18.56
N HIS A 29 -15.12 8.57 -19.02
CA HIS A 29 -15.80 9.54 -18.15
C HIS A 29 -16.56 8.88 -16.98
N ASP A 30 -17.26 7.78 -17.25
CA ASP A 30 -18.05 7.05 -16.25
C ASP A 30 -17.31 5.86 -15.64
N ASP A 31 -15.99 5.79 -15.78
CA ASP A 31 -15.19 4.74 -15.13
C ASP A 31 -14.79 5.16 -13.71
N MET A 32 -14.94 4.23 -12.76
CA MET A 32 -14.30 4.31 -11.46
C MET A 32 -12.96 3.59 -11.52
N VAL A 33 -11.87 4.27 -11.15
CA VAL A 33 -10.57 3.63 -10.94
C VAL A 33 -10.55 3.00 -9.56
N LEU A 34 -10.41 1.67 -9.51
CA LEU A 34 -10.60 0.90 -8.27
C LEU A 34 -9.36 0.13 -7.84
N ASP A 35 -8.37 -0.08 -8.71
CA ASP A 35 -7.07 -0.66 -8.38
C ASP A 35 -6.02 -0.24 -9.41
N ILE A 36 -4.73 -0.45 -9.12
CA ILE A 36 -3.65 -0.34 -10.10
C ILE A 36 -3.71 -1.50 -11.10
N GLY A 37 -3.29 -1.25 -12.33
CA GLY A 37 -3.23 -2.29 -13.35
C GLY A 37 -1.96 -3.15 -13.26
N PRO A 38 -1.91 -4.26 -14.02
CA PRO A 38 -0.78 -5.18 -14.01
C PRO A 38 0.55 -4.55 -14.43
N GLU A 39 0.56 -3.58 -15.35
CA GLU A 39 1.81 -2.94 -15.78
C GLU A 39 2.39 -2.07 -14.65
N THR A 40 1.50 -1.35 -13.95
CA THR A 40 1.86 -0.55 -12.77
C THR A 40 2.35 -1.41 -11.63
N ALA A 41 1.66 -2.52 -11.32
CA ALA A 41 2.09 -3.45 -10.28
C ALA A 41 3.50 -4.00 -10.58
N SER A 42 3.78 -4.36 -11.83
CA SER A 42 5.11 -4.81 -12.25
C SER A 42 6.17 -3.71 -12.09
N ALA A 43 5.87 -2.49 -12.54
CA ALA A 43 6.81 -1.36 -12.42
C ALA A 43 7.09 -1.01 -10.96
N PHE A 44 6.08 -1.09 -10.09
CA PHE A 44 6.23 -0.86 -8.66
C PHE A 44 7.11 -1.94 -8.04
N ARG A 45 6.94 -3.21 -8.43
CA ARG A 45 7.77 -4.31 -7.95
C ARG A 45 9.24 -4.13 -8.29
N GLU A 46 9.56 -3.69 -9.50
CA GLU A 46 10.96 -3.42 -9.90
C GLU A 46 11.64 -2.39 -9.00
N VAL A 47 10.94 -1.32 -8.64
CA VAL A 47 11.46 -0.31 -7.70
C VAL A 47 11.59 -0.88 -6.30
N ILE A 48 10.55 -1.57 -5.82
CA ILE A 48 10.53 -2.21 -4.49
C ILE A 48 11.70 -3.17 -4.33
N ASP A 49 11.99 -3.99 -5.35
CA ASP A 49 13.03 -5.03 -5.31
C ASP A 49 14.44 -4.51 -4.99
N SER A 50 14.70 -3.23 -5.30
CA SER A 50 15.97 -2.55 -5.05
C SER A 50 16.03 -1.80 -3.71
N ALA A 51 14.90 -1.65 -3.01
CA ALA A 51 14.79 -0.84 -1.81
C ALA A 51 15.36 -1.55 -0.58
N ARG A 52 16.10 -0.80 0.24
CA ARG A 52 16.61 -1.29 1.56
C ARG A 52 15.79 -0.81 2.74
N THR A 53 14.95 0.20 2.52
CA THR A 53 14.03 0.73 3.52
C THR A 53 12.75 1.13 2.82
N ILE A 54 11.63 0.64 3.32
CA ILE A 54 10.30 0.91 2.77
C ILE A 54 9.40 1.42 3.89
N LEU A 55 8.74 2.53 3.60
CA LEU A 55 7.57 2.98 4.33
C LEU A 55 6.36 2.77 3.43
N TRP A 56 5.47 1.85 3.80
CA TRP A 56 4.24 1.60 3.09
C TRP A 56 3.04 2.16 3.87
N ASN A 57 2.31 3.09 3.26
CA ASN A 57 1.13 3.69 3.86
C ASN A 57 0.09 4.02 2.78
N GLY A 58 -0.94 3.18 2.68
CA GLY A 58 -2.02 3.24 1.72
C GLY A 58 -2.05 1.99 0.84
N PRO A 59 -3.18 1.27 0.77
CA PRO A 59 -3.46 0.29 -0.28
C PRO A 59 -3.38 0.92 -1.69
N MET A 60 -3.22 0.08 -2.70
CA MET A 60 -3.17 0.52 -4.11
C MET A 60 -4.57 0.63 -4.73
N GLY A 61 -5.56 -0.05 -4.15
CA GLY A 61 -6.94 -0.13 -4.63
C GLY A 61 -7.93 -0.39 -3.50
N VAL A 62 -9.19 -0.62 -3.86
CA VAL A 62 -10.30 -0.93 -2.94
C VAL A 62 -10.25 -2.41 -2.54
N PHE A 63 -9.20 -2.75 -1.79
CA PHE A 63 -8.80 -4.13 -1.49
C PHE A 63 -9.85 -4.96 -0.72
N GLU A 64 -10.80 -4.29 -0.07
CA GLU A 64 -11.90 -4.91 0.65
C GLU A 64 -12.98 -5.50 -0.28
N THR A 65 -13.03 -5.07 -1.55
CA THR A 65 -14.06 -5.49 -2.52
C THR A 65 -13.43 -6.24 -3.69
N PRO A 66 -13.43 -7.58 -3.69
CA PRO A 66 -12.92 -8.36 -4.81
C PRO A 66 -13.64 -8.02 -6.12
N PRO A 67 -12.91 -7.82 -7.24
CA PRO A 67 -11.50 -8.12 -7.46
C PRO A 67 -10.55 -6.93 -7.31
N PHE A 68 -10.97 -5.81 -6.71
CA PHE A 68 -10.26 -4.52 -6.71
C PHE A 68 -9.11 -4.39 -5.69
N GLY A 69 -8.49 -5.52 -5.33
CA GLY A 69 -7.38 -5.57 -4.38
C GLY A 69 -6.12 -6.25 -4.89
N VAL A 70 -6.12 -6.78 -6.11
CA VAL A 70 -5.01 -7.60 -6.64
C VAL A 70 -3.70 -6.81 -6.61
N GLY A 71 -3.70 -5.56 -7.07
CA GLY A 71 -2.51 -4.71 -7.06
C GLY A 71 -2.01 -4.41 -5.64
N THR A 72 -2.93 -4.29 -4.68
CA THR A 72 -2.56 -4.14 -3.26
C THR A 72 -1.87 -5.40 -2.72
N ILE A 73 -2.40 -6.58 -3.03
CA ILE A 73 -1.82 -7.86 -2.60
C ILE A 73 -0.45 -8.09 -3.25
N ASP A 74 -0.31 -7.79 -4.55
CA ASP A 74 0.96 -7.90 -5.27
C ASP A 74 2.04 -7.00 -4.69
N VAL A 75 1.70 -5.76 -4.33
CA VAL A 75 2.62 -4.84 -3.64
C VAL A 75 2.96 -5.38 -2.24
N ALA A 76 1.99 -5.88 -1.49
CA ALA A 76 2.23 -6.45 -0.16
C ALA A 76 3.20 -7.63 -0.21
N HIS A 77 3.05 -8.53 -1.19
CA HIS A 77 3.98 -9.65 -1.42
C HIS A 77 5.37 -9.17 -1.82
N SER A 78 5.46 -8.18 -2.72
CA SER A 78 6.74 -7.60 -3.14
C SER A 78 7.50 -6.97 -1.98
N VAL A 79 6.80 -6.24 -1.12
CA VAL A 79 7.36 -5.62 0.09
C VAL A 79 7.82 -6.69 1.09
N ALA A 80 7.07 -7.77 1.26
CA ALA A 80 7.47 -8.88 2.12
C ALA A 80 8.71 -9.61 1.58
N ASP A 81 8.80 -9.81 0.26
CA ASP A 81 9.93 -10.47 -0.38
C ASP A 81 11.26 -9.73 -0.15
N VAL A 82 11.25 -8.39 -0.18
CA VAL A 82 12.46 -7.60 0.13
C VAL A 82 12.76 -7.56 1.62
N CYS A 83 11.73 -7.61 2.47
CA CYS A 83 11.89 -7.71 3.92
C CYS A 83 12.62 -9.00 4.30
N ASP A 84 12.23 -10.13 3.69
CA ASP A 84 12.90 -11.42 3.86
C ASP A 84 14.37 -11.39 3.39
N ARG A 85 14.70 -10.49 2.45
CA ARG A 85 16.09 -10.22 2.00
C ARG A 85 16.84 -9.22 2.88
N GLY A 86 16.24 -8.75 3.98
CA GLY A 86 16.86 -7.87 4.96
C GLY A 86 16.57 -6.38 4.79
N ALA A 87 15.60 -6.00 3.95
CA ALA A 87 15.12 -4.62 3.92
C ALA A 87 14.34 -4.28 5.20
N LEU A 88 14.49 -3.05 5.69
CA LEU A 88 13.66 -2.52 6.77
C LEU A 88 12.29 -2.12 6.20
N VAL A 89 11.22 -2.75 6.65
CA VAL A 89 9.85 -2.41 6.22
C VAL A 89 9.03 -1.90 7.38
N VAL A 90 8.49 -0.68 7.23
CA VAL A 90 7.54 -0.06 8.13
C VAL A 90 6.20 0.11 7.43
N VAL A 91 5.17 -0.55 7.94
CA VAL A 91 3.78 -0.34 7.49
C VAL A 91 3.11 0.67 8.41
N GLY A 92 2.63 1.76 7.83
CA GLY A 92 1.86 2.79 8.50
C GLY A 92 0.40 2.79 8.05
N GLY A 93 -0.50 3.19 8.95
CA GLY A 93 -1.93 3.26 8.67
C GLY A 93 -2.68 1.96 8.95
N GLY A 94 -3.95 2.08 9.36
CA GLY A 94 -4.81 0.92 9.64
C GLY A 94 -5.10 0.09 8.40
N ASP A 95 -5.41 0.77 7.28
CA ASP A 95 -5.79 0.09 6.03
C ASP A 95 -4.60 -0.69 5.43
N SER A 96 -3.39 -0.15 5.48
CA SER A 96 -2.18 -0.87 5.04
C SER A 96 -1.89 -2.09 5.91
N ALA A 97 -2.14 -2.00 7.22
CA ALA A 97 -2.00 -3.12 8.14
C ALA A 97 -3.03 -4.22 7.83
N MET A 98 -4.28 -3.84 7.54
CA MET A 98 -5.32 -4.77 7.09
C MET A 98 -4.98 -5.41 5.74
N ALA A 99 -4.43 -4.65 4.80
CA ALA A 99 -3.99 -5.17 3.51
C ALA A 99 -2.83 -6.18 3.65
N ALA A 100 -1.86 -5.91 4.53
CA ALA A 100 -0.78 -6.85 4.84
C ALA A 100 -1.30 -8.15 5.48
N ASP A 101 -2.32 -8.04 6.33
CA ASP A 101 -2.98 -9.19 6.96
C ASP A 101 -3.76 -10.02 5.95
N LEU A 102 -4.55 -9.38 5.09
CA LEU A 102 -5.28 -10.02 4.00
C LEU A 102 -4.34 -10.74 3.03
N ALA A 103 -3.18 -10.15 2.75
CA ALA A 103 -2.12 -10.75 1.93
C ALA A 103 -1.37 -11.90 2.63
N GLY A 104 -1.57 -12.10 3.93
CA GLY A 104 -0.90 -13.12 4.73
C GLY A 104 0.58 -12.85 5.00
N VAL A 105 1.02 -11.59 4.95
CA VAL A 105 2.44 -11.22 5.05
C VAL A 105 2.82 -10.48 6.33
N THR A 106 1.88 -10.13 7.20
CA THR A 106 2.10 -9.35 8.43
C THR A 106 3.32 -9.82 9.24
N SER A 107 3.48 -11.13 9.44
CA SER A 107 4.59 -11.71 10.23
C SER A 107 5.96 -11.65 9.55
N ARG A 108 6.02 -11.38 8.24
CA ARG A 108 7.25 -11.23 7.46
C ARG A 108 7.80 -9.80 7.51
N LEU A 109 7.00 -8.82 7.94
CA LEU A 109 7.34 -7.40 7.90
C LEU A 109 8.08 -6.96 9.17
N THR A 110 8.98 -5.99 9.08
CA THR A 110 9.79 -5.56 10.23
C THR A 110 8.97 -4.84 11.31
N HIS A 111 8.07 -3.95 10.90
CA HIS A 111 7.19 -3.23 11.82
C HIS A 111 5.85 -2.91 11.17
N VAL A 112 4.75 -3.33 11.83
CA VAL A 112 3.39 -2.95 11.46
C VAL A 112 2.85 -2.03 12.55
N SER A 113 2.64 -0.76 12.19
CA SER A 113 2.29 0.27 13.15
C SER A 113 0.78 0.29 13.44
N SER A 114 0.41 0.21 14.71
CA SER A 114 -0.95 0.49 15.18
C SER A 114 -1.24 1.98 15.40
N GLY A 115 -0.24 2.86 15.19
CA GLY A 115 -0.35 4.28 15.48
C GLY A 115 -1.17 5.08 14.48
N GLY A 116 -1.51 4.51 13.32
CA GLY A 116 -2.34 5.16 12.30
C GLY A 116 -1.90 6.59 11.99
N GLY A 117 -2.75 7.56 12.32
CA GLY A 117 -2.48 8.99 12.15
C GLY A 117 -1.29 9.52 12.97
N ALA A 118 -0.97 8.92 14.12
CA ALA A 118 0.20 9.31 14.91
C ALA A 118 1.51 8.97 14.19
N SER A 119 1.59 7.81 13.53
CA SER A 119 2.76 7.41 12.75
C SER A 119 2.99 8.35 11.57
N LEU A 120 1.91 8.74 10.89
CA LEU A 120 1.94 9.76 9.84
C LEU A 120 2.40 11.13 10.35
N ALA A 121 1.87 11.57 11.50
CA ALA A 121 2.27 12.84 12.11
C ALA A 121 3.75 12.85 12.50
N PHE A 122 4.25 11.74 13.06
CA PHE A 122 5.66 11.54 13.36
C PHE A 122 6.53 11.63 12.11
N LEU A 123 6.15 10.93 11.04
CA LEU A 123 6.87 10.94 9.76
C LEU A 123 6.83 12.30 9.05
N ALA A 124 5.76 13.08 9.28
CA ALA A 124 5.67 14.46 8.84
C ALA A 124 6.51 15.44 9.69
N GLY A 125 7.27 14.94 10.67
CA GLY A 125 8.13 15.74 11.54
C GLY A 125 7.36 16.54 12.60
N LYS A 126 6.10 16.20 12.87
CA LYS A 126 5.32 16.88 13.91
C LYS A 126 5.71 16.35 15.28
N THR A 127 5.78 17.24 16.25
CA THR A 127 5.86 16.86 17.66
C THR A 127 4.60 16.08 18.03
N LEU A 128 4.79 14.87 18.55
CA LEU A 128 3.71 14.09 19.15
C LEU A 128 3.63 14.45 20.64
N PRO A 129 2.58 15.13 21.12
CA PRO A 129 2.54 15.66 22.50
C PRO A 129 2.75 14.58 23.57
N GLY A 130 2.20 13.38 23.34
CA GLY A 130 2.35 12.25 24.27
C GLY A 130 3.76 11.65 24.29
N VAL A 131 4.55 11.80 23.21
CA VAL A 131 5.95 11.36 23.16
C VAL A 131 6.86 12.43 23.75
N ASP A 132 6.59 13.70 23.45
CA ASP A 132 7.33 14.88 23.95
C ASP A 132 7.26 15.02 25.48
N SER A 133 6.18 14.51 26.09
CA SER A 133 6.00 14.53 27.55
C SER A 133 6.74 13.40 28.28
N LEU A 134 7.41 12.49 27.57
CA LEU A 134 8.16 11.40 28.19
C LEU A 134 9.51 11.91 28.72
N SER A 135 9.95 11.36 29.85
CA SER A 135 11.29 11.63 30.38
C SER A 135 12.38 11.15 29.41
N ASP A 136 13.51 11.85 29.41
CA ASP A 136 14.68 11.42 28.66
C ASP A 136 15.18 10.05 29.13
N LYS A 137 15.81 9.33 28.19
CA LYS A 137 16.47 8.06 28.50
C LYS A 137 17.66 8.32 29.42
N GLU A 138 17.69 7.67 30.59
CA GLU A 138 18.87 7.63 31.46
C GLU A 138 20.08 6.98 30.77
#